data_AF-A0A5M8S5S6-F1
#
_entry.id   AF-A0A5M8S5S6-F1
#
_cell.length_a   1.000
_cell.length_b   1.000
_cell.length_c   1.000
_cell.angle_alpha   90.00
_cell.angle_beta   90.00
_cell.angle_gamma   90.00
#
_symmetry.space_group_name_H-M   'P 1'
#
loop_
_entity.id
_entity.type
_entity.pdbx_description
1 polymer ?
#
loop_
_entity_poly.entity_id
_entity_poly.type
_entity_poly.pdbx_seq_one_letter_code
_entity_poly.pdbx_strand_id
1 'polypeptide(L)'
;MLARDGLIYSSCKLAALALLGGAVTAAYSQVLPSEISNPRARAAESKYLPQLEALQQQIGTTTFPFQFQLARYVNAKSGRAALDRDGLEFVNFQHRTVLKVSGIYKASYEAGSQTENVRATRVLLDAGLPILRMAVKAVPDSDDYDAVGLEILYNTRDTSNEYSFEGREVLSAVFSRADARAFAEAASNDVRQEILNRSDVYVDGQAFAVALGQRTPLDLAVKEDKDDEIARAEAKLAESAKLVRASASRIVDVAPASSTAPARDVETSGAHTPAQGLLEHSGDRVLMHFSLQNSLTFNGENSSIYKRAAQSFDLFLAPQLRSLMKELPGDPTYDAFEFSVVNQVANGLTPSETVDFICPISTTRAFLDNKITSQELINQSTVLVNGMRIGLELAKVE
;
A
#
# COMPACT_ATOMS: atom_id res chain seq x y z
N MET A 1 35.81 -56.70 -47.65
CA MET A 1 36.97 -55.97 -48.17
C MET A 1 36.64 -54.49 -48.03
N LEU A 2 37.26 -53.84 -47.03
CA LEU A 2 37.61 -52.40 -46.86
C LEU A 2 36.53 -51.32 -47.13
N ALA A 3 36.01 -50.63 -46.10
CA ALA A 3 36.46 -49.32 -45.54
C ALA A 3 35.80 -48.11 -46.27
N ARG A 4 35.37 -46.99 -45.69
CA ARG A 4 35.05 -46.46 -44.33
C ARG A 4 34.42 -45.06 -44.60
N ASP A 5 33.68 -44.50 -43.62
CA ASP A 5 33.28 -43.08 -43.46
C ASP A 5 32.16 -42.55 -44.41
N GLY A 6 31.20 -41.70 -44.03
CA GLY A 6 30.90 -40.95 -42.83
C GLY A 6 29.78 -39.93 -43.17
N LEU A 7 28.93 -39.59 -42.18
CA LEU A 7 28.04 -38.42 -42.07
C LEU A 7 27.68 -37.62 -43.34
N ILE A 8 26.37 -37.52 -43.67
CA ILE A 8 25.63 -36.28 -43.99
C ILE A 8 24.14 -36.67 -44.14
N TYR A 9 23.31 -36.36 -43.13
CA TYR A 9 21.89 -36.08 -43.32
C TYR A 9 21.58 -34.86 -42.44
N SER A 10 21.96 -33.70 -42.95
CA SER A 10 21.71 -32.40 -42.34
C SER A 10 20.65 -31.67 -43.15
N SER A 11 19.81 -30.91 -42.45
CA SER A 11 18.94 -29.83 -42.97
C SER A 11 17.56 -30.26 -43.47
N CYS A 12 16.58 -30.46 -42.56
CA CYS A 12 15.18 -30.16 -42.89
C CYS A 12 14.20 -29.98 -41.71
N LYS A 13 14.66 -29.73 -40.48
CA LYS A 13 13.73 -29.51 -39.32
C LYS A 13 14.16 -28.39 -38.39
N LEU A 14 14.43 -27.19 -38.93
CA LEU A 14 14.62 -25.97 -38.14
C LEU A 14 13.92 -24.80 -38.83
N ALA A 15 12.58 -24.81 -38.81
CA ALA A 15 11.77 -23.65 -39.17
C ALA A 15 10.34 -23.79 -38.62
N ALA A 16 10.18 -24.05 -37.32
CA ALA A 16 8.86 -24.02 -36.68
C ALA A 16 8.90 -23.78 -35.15
N LEU A 17 10.00 -23.21 -34.61
CA LEU A 17 10.14 -23.00 -33.16
C LEU A 17 10.80 -21.66 -32.82
N ALA A 18 10.38 -20.58 -33.48
CA ALA A 18 10.93 -19.23 -33.25
C ALA A 18 9.87 -18.12 -33.23
N LEU A 19 8.62 -18.41 -32.84
CA LEU A 19 7.53 -17.42 -32.79
C LEU A 19 6.63 -17.50 -31.53
N LEU A 20 7.16 -17.98 -30.41
CA LEU A 20 6.45 -17.95 -29.11
C LEU A 20 7.34 -17.45 -27.96
N GLY A 21 8.36 -16.64 -28.28
CA GLY A 21 9.04 -15.77 -27.32
C GLY A 21 8.34 -14.42 -27.28
N GLY A 22 7.03 -14.40 -26.99
CA GLY A 22 6.34 -13.15 -26.69
C GLY A 22 6.94 -12.59 -25.41
N ALA A 23 7.64 -11.45 -25.51
CA ALA A 23 8.06 -10.69 -24.36
C ALA A 23 6.83 -10.51 -23.45
N VAL A 24 6.86 -11.11 -22.26
CA VAL A 24 5.93 -10.75 -21.19
C VAL A 24 6.35 -9.35 -20.77
N THR A 25 5.90 -8.34 -21.51
CA THR A 25 5.88 -6.98 -21.00
C THR A 25 4.93 -7.03 -19.82
N ALA A 26 5.44 -6.85 -18.60
CA ALA A 26 4.61 -6.65 -17.43
C ALA A 26 3.58 -5.58 -17.79
N ALA A 27 2.32 -6.00 -17.94
CA ALA A 27 1.25 -5.09 -18.25
C ALA A 27 1.03 -4.25 -16.99
N TYR A 28 1.46 -2.99 -17.03
CA TYR A 28 1.05 -2.01 -16.06
C TYR A 28 -0.46 -1.83 -16.21
N SER A 29 -1.25 -2.29 -15.23
CA SER A 29 -2.68 -1.97 -15.16
C SER A 29 -2.84 -0.56 -14.64
N GLN A 30 -3.74 0.21 -15.24
CA GLN A 30 -4.08 1.57 -14.81
C GLN A 30 -5.55 1.56 -14.37
N VAL A 31 -5.90 2.42 -13.40
CA VAL A 31 -7.27 2.53 -12.88
C VAL A 31 -8.23 2.79 -14.03
N LEU A 32 -9.27 1.96 -14.16
CA LEU A 32 -10.24 2.13 -15.23
C LEU A 32 -11.27 3.20 -14.82
N PRO A 33 -11.71 4.07 -15.76
CA PRO A 33 -12.70 5.10 -15.45
C PRO A 33 -14.01 4.55 -14.84
N SER A 34 -14.40 3.32 -15.17
CA SER A 34 -15.57 2.65 -14.60
C SER A 34 -15.49 2.47 -13.08
N GLU A 35 -14.28 2.48 -12.51
CA GLU A 35 -14.04 2.33 -11.08
C GLU A 35 -14.19 3.65 -10.30
N ILE A 36 -14.24 4.79 -10.99
CA ILE A 36 -14.29 6.12 -10.37
C ILE A 36 -15.73 6.57 -10.21
N SER A 37 -16.18 6.79 -8.98
CA SER A 37 -17.56 7.19 -8.68
C SER A 37 -17.86 8.65 -9.02
N ASN A 38 -16.92 9.58 -8.80
CA ASN A 38 -17.14 11.01 -9.04
C ASN A 38 -17.17 11.31 -10.56
N PRO A 39 -18.22 11.97 -11.09
CA PRO A 39 -18.34 12.19 -12.54
C PRO A 39 -17.23 13.03 -13.17
N ARG A 40 -16.77 14.10 -12.49
CA ARG A 40 -15.72 14.99 -13.01
C ARG A 40 -14.37 14.29 -13.01
N ALA A 41 -14.04 13.59 -11.92
CA ALA A 41 -12.84 12.77 -11.83
C ALA A 41 -12.85 11.64 -12.87
N ARG A 42 -13.99 10.94 -13.05
CA ARG A 42 -14.16 9.92 -14.09
C ARG A 42 -13.94 10.48 -15.50
N ALA A 43 -14.47 11.67 -15.78
CA ALA A 43 -14.28 12.31 -17.07
C ALA A 43 -12.80 12.65 -17.31
N ALA A 44 -12.10 13.17 -16.29
CA ALA A 44 -10.67 13.42 -16.34
C ALA A 44 -9.86 12.13 -16.55
N GLU A 45 -10.15 11.07 -15.79
CA GLU A 45 -9.52 9.75 -15.95
C GLU A 45 -9.71 9.22 -17.38
N SER A 46 -10.94 9.28 -17.89
CA SER A 46 -11.26 8.80 -19.25
C SER A 46 -10.49 9.57 -20.32
N LYS A 47 -10.33 10.88 -20.13
CA LYS A 47 -9.66 11.78 -21.07
C LYS A 47 -8.14 11.59 -21.05
N TYR A 48 -7.57 11.34 -19.87
CA TYR A 48 -6.12 11.30 -19.66
C TYR A 48 -5.55 9.88 -19.48
N LEU A 49 -6.36 8.83 -19.64
CA LEU A 49 -5.93 7.45 -19.46
C LEU A 49 -4.61 7.11 -20.19
N PRO A 50 -4.39 7.47 -21.48
CA PRO A 50 -3.12 7.19 -22.15
C PRO A 50 -1.91 7.88 -21.50
N GLN A 51 -2.10 9.09 -20.98
CA GLN A 51 -1.05 9.83 -20.27
C GLN A 51 -0.75 9.21 -18.91
N LEU A 52 -1.77 8.69 -18.22
CA LEU A 52 -1.61 7.99 -16.95
C LEU A 52 -0.86 6.67 -17.13
N GLU A 53 -1.19 5.88 -18.16
CA GLU A 53 -0.46 4.66 -18.51
C GLU A 53 1.03 4.95 -18.82
N ALA A 54 1.31 5.99 -19.61
CA ALA A 54 2.67 6.40 -19.91
C ALA A 54 3.42 6.88 -18.66
N LEU A 55 2.75 7.65 -17.79
CA LEU A 55 3.31 8.11 -16.52
C LEU A 55 3.60 6.94 -15.57
N GLN A 56 2.72 5.93 -15.51
CA GLN A 56 2.91 4.73 -14.70
C GLN A 56 4.19 3.98 -15.11
N GLN A 57 4.38 3.77 -16.41
CA GLN A 57 5.59 3.15 -16.96
C GLN A 57 6.83 3.99 -16.67
N GLN A 58 6.73 5.31 -16.81
CA GLN A 58 7.84 6.22 -16.56
C GLN A 58 8.25 6.19 -15.08
N ILE A 59 7.29 6.24 -14.14
CA ILE A 59 7.57 6.10 -12.70
C ILE A 59 8.19 4.74 -12.41
N GLY A 60 7.63 3.66 -12.97
CA GLY A 60 8.09 2.29 -12.75
C GLY A 60 9.51 2.01 -13.25
N THR A 61 10.03 2.82 -14.18
CA THR A 61 11.40 2.69 -14.74
C THR A 61 12.36 3.75 -14.21
N THR A 62 11.88 4.74 -13.45
CA THR A 62 12.71 5.80 -12.87
C THR A 62 13.50 5.26 -11.68
N THR A 63 14.79 5.61 -11.62
CA THR A 63 15.63 5.30 -10.44
C THR A 63 15.46 6.39 -9.39
N PHE A 64 15.10 5.96 -8.18
CA PHE A 64 15.00 6.79 -6.98
C PHE A 64 16.09 6.36 -5.98
N PRO A 65 16.41 7.18 -4.95
CA PRO A 65 17.39 6.79 -3.94
C PRO A 65 17.04 5.49 -3.20
N PHE A 66 15.75 5.26 -2.96
CA PHE A 66 15.20 3.97 -2.55
C PHE A 66 14.12 3.53 -3.54
N GLN A 67 13.84 2.24 -3.66
CA GLN A 67 12.82 1.75 -4.58
C GLN A 67 11.46 2.43 -4.31
N PHE A 68 10.85 2.97 -5.35
CA PHE A 68 9.48 3.46 -5.31
C PHE A 68 8.58 2.49 -6.07
N GLN A 69 7.44 2.17 -5.49
CA GLN A 69 6.45 1.28 -6.10
C GLN A 69 5.07 1.92 -6.02
N LEU A 70 4.40 2.08 -7.15
CA LEU A 70 3.04 2.56 -7.18
C LEU A 70 2.10 1.61 -6.42
N ALA A 71 1.16 2.20 -5.69
CA ALA A 71 0.16 1.48 -4.93
C ALA A 71 -1.07 2.36 -4.78
N ARG A 72 -2.23 1.86 -5.21
CA ARG A 72 -3.49 2.62 -5.09
C ARG A 72 -3.94 2.80 -3.64
N TYR A 73 -3.75 1.76 -2.84
CA TYR A 73 -4.11 1.72 -1.43
C TYR A 73 -2.86 1.58 -0.56
N VAL A 74 -2.16 2.68 -0.29
CA VAL A 74 -0.87 2.65 0.41
C VAL A 74 -0.97 2.03 1.82
N ASN A 75 -2.13 2.16 2.48
CA ASN A 75 -2.37 1.60 3.81
C ASN A 75 -2.88 0.15 3.79
N ALA A 76 -3.18 -0.42 2.62
CA ALA A 76 -3.61 -1.80 2.52
C ALA A 76 -2.48 -2.72 3.00
N LYS A 77 -2.82 -3.59 3.95
CA LYS A 77 -1.83 -4.44 4.62
C LYS A 77 -1.76 -5.85 4.03
N SER A 78 -2.87 -6.35 3.51
CA SER A 78 -3.00 -7.67 2.90
C SER A 78 -4.16 -7.70 1.89
N GLY A 79 -4.29 -8.81 1.17
CA GLY A 79 -5.34 -9.05 0.19
C GLY A 79 -5.18 -8.25 -1.11
N ARG A 80 -6.20 -8.29 -1.96
CA ARG A 80 -6.18 -7.71 -3.32
C ARG A 80 -5.79 -6.24 -3.34
N ALA A 81 -6.23 -5.45 -2.35
CA ALA A 81 -5.90 -4.02 -2.28
C ALA A 81 -4.41 -3.76 -2.04
N ALA A 82 -3.69 -4.63 -1.33
CA ALA A 82 -2.24 -4.51 -1.11
C ALA A 82 -1.40 -4.87 -2.35
N LEU A 83 -2.01 -5.61 -3.28
CA LEU A 83 -1.40 -6.00 -4.54
C LEU A 83 -1.68 -5.00 -5.67
N ASP A 84 -2.63 -4.09 -5.47
CA ASP A 84 -3.01 -3.07 -6.44
C ASP A 84 -1.86 -2.08 -6.68
N ARG A 85 -1.35 -2.04 -7.91
CA ARG A 85 -0.22 -1.20 -8.34
C ARG A 85 -0.68 0.03 -9.13
N ASP A 86 -1.97 0.29 -9.19
CA ASP A 86 -2.58 1.31 -10.03
C ASP A 86 -2.61 2.64 -9.24
N GLY A 87 -1.42 3.12 -8.88
CA GLY A 87 -1.22 4.27 -7.98
C GLY A 87 -1.47 5.64 -8.62
N LEU A 88 -2.17 5.70 -9.75
CA LEU A 88 -2.51 6.95 -10.45
C LEU A 88 -4.01 6.97 -10.63
N GLU A 89 -4.68 8.04 -10.20
CA GLU A 89 -6.11 8.24 -10.44
C GLU A 89 -6.51 9.69 -10.21
N PHE A 90 -7.57 10.14 -10.88
CA PHE A 90 -8.27 11.36 -10.49
C PHE A 90 -9.22 11.06 -9.33
N VAL A 91 -9.12 11.85 -8.26
CA VAL A 91 -9.97 11.74 -7.07
C VAL A 91 -10.67 13.05 -6.77
N ASN A 92 -11.75 12.99 -5.99
CA ASN A 92 -12.37 14.18 -5.41
C ASN A 92 -11.86 14.36 -3.98
N PHE A 93 -11.10 15.43 -3.74
CA PHE A 93 -10.57 15.79 -2.43
C PHE A 93 -10.93 17.25 -2.12
N GLN A 94 -11.68 17.49 -1.03
CA GLN A 94 -12.14 18.84 -0.65
C GLN A 94 -12.80 19.60 -1.82
N HIS A 95 -13.72 18.95 -2.52
CA HIS A 95 -14.42 19.49 -3.69
C HIS A 95 -13.53 19.85 -4.90
N ARG A 96 -12.25 19.49 -4.88
CA ARG A 96 -11.30 19.62 -5.99
C ARG A 96 -11.10 18.28 -6.67
N THR A 97 -11.04 18.29 -8.00
CA THR A 97 -10.58 17.15 -8.79
C THR A 97 -9.05 17.14 -8.76
N VAL A 98 -8.47 16.11 -8.15
CA VAL A 98 -7.03 16.00 -7.90
C VAL A 98 -6.45 14.84 -8.69
N LEU A 99 -5.41 15.08 -9.48
CA LEU A 99 -4.56 14.00 -10.00
C LEU A 99 -3.72 13.47 -8.84
N LYS A 100 -4.07 12.30 -8.31
CA LYS A 100 -3.34 11.67 -7.21
C LYS A 100 -2.29 10.72 -7.77
N VAL A 101 -1.06 10.82 -7.25
CA VAL A 101 -0.02 9.80 -7.37
C VAL A 101 0.25 9.19 -6.00
N SER A 102 0.01 7.89 -5.86
CA SER A 102 0.17 7.17 -4.60
C SER A 102 1.12 5.98 -4.72
N GLY A 103 1.94 5.77 -3.68
CA GLY A 103 2.90 4.68 -3.71
C GLY A 103 3.68 4.48 -2.42
N ILE A 104 4.51 3.45 -2.43
CA ILE A 104 5.36 3.01 -1.34
C ILE A 104 6.80 3.34 -1.69
N TYR A 105 7.42 4.21 -0.91
CA TYR A 105 8.84 4.52 -0.97
C TYR A 105 9.59 3.67 0.06
N LYS A 106 10.44 2.74 -0.40
CA LYS A 106 11.11 1.72 0.43
C LYS A 106 12.26 2.26 1.29
N ALA A 107 12.22 3.55 1.64
CA ALA A 107 13.10 4.12 2.65
C ALA A 107 12.67 3.65 4.06
N SER A 108 13.65 3.45 4.94
CA SER A 108 13.45 3.17 6.36
C SER A 108 14.25 4.18 7.17
N TYR A 109 13.60 5.26 7.61
CA TYR A 109 14.26 6.33 8.36
C TYR A 109 14.28 6.05 9.86
N GLU A 110 15.41 6.31 10.51
CA GLU A 110 15.52 6.17 11.96
C GLU A 110 14.78 7.30 12.69
N ALA A 111 13.68 6.94 13.37
CA ALA A 111 12.83 7.87 14.10
C ALA A 111 13.52 8.51 15.32
N GLY A 112 14.49 7.81 15.91
CA GLY A 112 15.27 8.31 17.05
C GLY A 112 16.32 9.37 16.68
N SER A 113 16.84 9.35 15.44
CA SER A 113 17.89 10.27 14.98
C SER A 113 17.38 11.38 14.07
N GLN A 114 16.26 11.15 13.38
CA GLN A 114 15.61 12.10 12.48
C GLN A 114 14.23 12.47 13.00
N THR A 115 13.90 13.75 13.00
CA THR A 115 12.54 14.23 13.32
C THR A 115 11.57 13.94 12.17
N GLU A 116 10.27 13.97 12.45
CA GLU A 116 9.21 13.81 11.44
C GLU A 116 9.37 14.82 10.28
N ASN A 117 9.68 16.09 10.58
CA ASN A 117 9.91 17.09 9.54
C ASN A 117 11.11 16.76 8.63
N VAL A 118 12.19 16.21 9.18
CA VAL A 118 13.35 15.78 8.39
C VAL A 118 12.98 14.62 7.47
N ARG A 119 12.21 13.64 7.98
CA ARG A 119 11.74 12.50 7.18
C ARG A 119 10.80 12.95 6.08
N ALA A 120 9.77 13.72 6.41
CA ALA A 120 8.81 14.29 5.45
C ALA A 120 9.52 15.12 4.36
N THR A 121 10.47 15.97 4.74
CA THR A 121 11.28 16.76 3.78
C THR A 121 12.03 15.86 2.81
N ARG A 122 12.68 14.79 3.30
CA ARG A 122 13.42 13.86 2.44
C ARG A 122 12.48 13.10 1.51
N VAL A 123 11.38 12.56 2.01
CA VAL A 123 10.38 11.85 1.17
C VAL A 123 9.84 12.76 0.08
N LEU A 124 9.49 14.00 0.44
CA LEU A 124 8.99 14.99 -0.51
C LEU A 124 10.02 15.33 -1.60
N LEU A 125 11.29 15.50 -1.25
CA LEU A 125 12.32 15.92 -2.22
C LEU A 125 12.91 14.75 -3.02
N ASP A 126 13.12 13.59 -2.39
CA ASP A 126 13.80 12.44 -3.01
C ASP A 126 12.87 11.61 -3.90
N ALA A 127 11.60 11.48 -3.53
CA ALA A 127 10.59 10.73 -4.28
C ALA A 127 9.49 11.65 -4.83
N GLY A 128 8.93 12.51 -3.97
CA GLY A 128 7.79 13.36 -4.34
C GLY A 128 8.08 14.33 -5.48
N LEU A 129 9.20 15.07 -5.42
CA LEU A 129 9.55 16.08 -6.41
C LEU A 129 9.85 15.48 -7.80
N PRO A 130 10.64 14.40 -7.94
CA PRO A 130 10.79 13.73 -9.24
C PRO A 130 9.45 13.23 -9.80
N ILE A 131 8.58 12.64 -8.97
CA ILE A 131 7.25 12.19 -9.38
C ILE A 131 6.38 13.37 -9.84
N LEU A 132 6.37 14.46 -9.07
CA LEU A 132 5.60 15.66 -9.40
C LEU A 132 6.04 16.24 -10.74
N ARG A 133 7.35 16.29 -11.01
CA ARG A 133 7.91 16.72 -12.32
C ARG A 133 7.42 15.86 -13.48
N MET A 134 7.35 14.54 -13.30
CA MET A 134 6.82 13.64 -14.32
C MET A 134 5.32 13.86 -14.51
N ALA A 135 4.56 13.97 -13.43
CA ALA A 135 3.11 14.15 -13.46
C ALA A 135 2.69 15.44 -14.19
N VAL A 136 3.28 16.58 -13.82
CA VAL A 136 2.94 17.88 -14.46
C VAL A 136 3.40 17.96 -15.91
N LYS A 137 4.36 17.14 -16.33
CA LYS A 137 4.81 17.04 -17.72
C LYS A 137 3.92 16.10 -18.54
N ALA A 138 3.47 15.00 -17.95
CA ALA A 138 2.65 13.99 -18.62
C ALA A 138 1.21 14.48 -18.86
N VAL A 139 0.62 15.15 -17.87
CA VAL A 139 -0.75 15.67 -17.97
C VAL A 139 -0.71 17.17 -18.31
N PRO A 140 -1.34 17.61 -19.41
CA PRO A 140 -1.31 19.00 -19.85
C PRO A 140 -2.03 19.91 -18.87
N ASP A 141 -1.70 21.20 -18.93
CA ASP A 141 -2.36 22.20 -18.13
C ASP A 141 -3.79 22.43 -18.64
N SER A 142 -4.80 21.93 -17.92
CA SER A 142 -6.20 22.06 -18.30
C SER A 142 -7.13 22.30 -17.09
N ASP A 143 -8.31 22.87 -17.35
CA ASP A 143 -9.33 23.09 -16.31
C ASP A 143 -10.13 21.83 -15.94
N ASP A 144 -9.76 20.66 -16.49
CA ASP A 144 -10.43 19.40 -16.17
C ASP A 144 -10.14 18.94 -14.73
N TYR A 145 -9.03 19.40 -14.15
CA TYR A 145 -8.61 19.11 -12.78
C TYR A 145 -8.04 20.36 -12.11
N ASP A 146 -8.09 20.38 -10.78
CA ASP A 146 -7.82 21.57 -9.98
C ASP A 146 -6.45 21.50 -9.27
N ALA A 147 -5.95 20.31 -8.99
CA ALA A 147 -4.76 20.09 -8.17
C ALA A 147 -4.01 18.79 -8.49
N VAL A 148 -2.77 18.68 -8.02
CA VAL A 148 -1.96 17.46 -8.06
C VAL A 148 -1.61 17.06 -6.63
N GLY A 149 -1.89 15.79 -6.30
CA GLY A 149 -1.68 15.21 -4.98
C GLY A 149 -0.63 14.10 -5.02
N LEU A 150 0.20 14.05 -3.98
CA LEU A 150 1.11 12.95 -3.69
C LEU A 150 0.65 12.27 -2.41
N GLU A 151 0.69 10.94 -2.36
CA GLU A 151 0.45 10.14 -1.16
C GLU A 151 1.50 9.03 -1.07
N ILE A 152 2.49 9.20 -0.20
CA ILE A 152 3.68 8.36 -0.16
C ILE A 152 3.81 7.71 1.22
N LEU A 153 3.66 6.39 1.25
CA LEU A 153 3.99 5.60 2.44
C LEU A 153 5.50 5.33 2.46
N TYR A 154 6.11 5.47 3.64
CA TYR A 154 7.49 5.12 3.89
C TYR A 154 7.64 4.50 5.29
N ASN A 155 8.73 3.78 5.51
CA ASN A 155 8.97 3.13 6.79
C ASN A 155 9.77 4.05 7.71
N THR A 156 9.52 3.93 9.00
CA THR A 156 10.37 4.44 10.07
C THR A 156 10.91 3.28 10.89
N ARG A 157 12.04 3.49 11.54
CA ARG A 157 12.66 2.53 12.45
C ARG A 157 12.94 3.20 13.77
N ASP A 158 12.45 2.63 14.85
CA ASP A 158 12.87 3.03 16.18
C ASP A 158 13.87 2.01 16.71
N THR A 159 15.12 2.44 16.87
CA THR A 159 16.22 1.65 17.45
C THR A 159 16.52 2.06 18.89
N SER A 160 15.72 2.96 19.49
CA SER A 160 15.93 3.45 20.86
C SER A 160 15.51 2.46 21.93
N ASN A 161 14.72 1.44 21.57
CA ASN A 161 14.32 0.35 22.44
C ASN A 161 15.04 -0.96 22.05
N GLU A 162 15.15 -1.90 23.00
CA GLU A 162 15.77 -3.23 22.81
C GLU A 162 15.12 -4.09 21.70
N TYR A 163 14.00 -3.61 21.13
CA TYR A 163 13.28 -4.17 19.99
C TYR A 163 13.21 -3.11 18.88
N SER A 164 13.69 -3.44 17.68
CA SER A 164 13.54 -2.57 16.51
C SER A 164 12.07 -2.56 16.05
N PHE A 165 11.36 -1.46 16.25
CA PHE A 165 10.03 -1.26 15.69
C PHE A 165 10.14 -0.66 14.29
N GLU A 166 9.55 -1.31 13.27
CA GLU A 166 9.33 -0.68 11.97
C GLU A 166 7.98 0.03 11.98
N GLY A 167 7.99 1.35 12.22
CA GLY A 167 6.83 2.21 12.02
C GLY A 167 6.60 2.49 10.54
N ARG A 168 5.44 3.08 10.21
CA ARG A 168 5.13 3.56 8.86
C ARG A 168 4.49 4.93 8.99
N GLU A 169 4.86 5.81 8.07
CA GLU A 169 4.30 7.15 7.95
C GLU A 169 3.81 7.34 6.51
N VAL A 170 2.73 8.09 6.35
CA VAL A 170 2.18 8.48 5.05
C VAL A 170 2.29 9.99 4.92
N LEU A 171 3.14 10.44 4.00
CA LEU A 171 3.19 11.85 3.60
C LEU A 171 2.16 12.08 2.49
N SER A 172 1.23 13.00 2.71
CA SER A 172 0.31 13.48 1.68
C SER A 172 0.55 14.96 1.42
N ALA A 173 0.71 15.35 0.16
CA ALA A 173 0.90 16.75 -0.24
C ALA A 173 0.03 17.07 -1.46
N VAL A 174 -0.84 18.07 -1.35
CA VAL A 174 -1.76 18.51 -2.39
C VAL A 174 -1.44 19.95 -2.76
N PHE A 175 -1.04 20.13 -4.02
CA PHE A 175 -0.70 21.41 -4.62
C PHE A 175 -1.81 21.84 -5.56
N SER A 176 -2.13 23.14 -5.61
CA SER A 176 -2.92 23.67 -6.74
C SER A 176 -2.21 23.33 -8.06
N ARG A 177 -2.95 23.22 -9.17
CA ARG A 177 -2.36 22.88 -10.48
C ARG A 177 -1.20 23.81 -10.86
N ALA A 178 -1.34 25.11 -10.58
CA ALA A 178 -0.28 26.10 -10.80
C ALA A 178 0.91 25.91 -9.85
N ASP A 179 0.64 25.70 -8.56
CA ASP A 179 1.69 25.47 -7.56
C ASP A 179 2.45 24.16 -7.78
N ALA A 180 1.80 23.12 -8.28
CA ALA A 180 2.45 21.85 -8.64
C ALA A 180 3.54 22.08 -9.70
N ARG A 181 3.25 22.86 -10.74
CA ARG A 181 4.20 23.24 -11.79
C ARG A 181 5.32 24.12 -11.23
N ALA A 182 4.94 25.15 -10.47
CA ALA A 182 5.90 26.05 -9.85
C ALA A 182 6.86 25.31 -8.89
N PHE A 183 6.36 24.35 -8.11
CA PHE A 183 7.18 23.57 -7.17
C PHE A 183 8.14 22.64 -7.92
N ALA A 184 7.66 22.00 -8.99
CA ALA A 184 8.45 21.12 -9.84
C ALA A 184 9.62 21.86 -10.52
N GLU A 185 9.40 23.11 -10.93
CA GLU A 185 10.36 23.94 -11.66
C GLU A 185 11.23 24.82 -10.76
N ALA A 186 10.81 25.08 -9.53
CA ALA A 186 11.53 25.94 -8.59
C ALA A 186 12.99 25.51 -8.43
N ALA A 187 13.91 26.49 -8.51
CA ALA A 187 15.35 26.26 -8.37
C ALA A 187 15.82 26.31 -6.90
N SER A 188 15.17 27.11 -6.05
CA SER A 188 15.55 27.30 -4.64
C SER A 188 14.56 26.65 -3.68
N ASN A 189 15.05 26.32 -2.48
CA ASN A 189 14.21 25.84 -1.39
C ASN A 189 13.28 26.92 -0.85
N ASP A 190 13.66 28.21 -0.94
CA ASP A 190 12.81 29.31 -0.48
C ASP A 190 11.50 29.39 -1.28
N VAL A 191 11.58 29.30 -2.61
CA VAL A 191 10.39 29.27 -3.48
C VAL A 191 9.54 28.03 -3.20
N ARG A 192 10.18 26.87 -3.01
CA ARG A 192 9.47 25.64 -2.64
C ARG A 192 8.78 25.76 -1.27
N GLN A 193 9.41 26.44 -0.32
CA GLN A 193 8.86 26.66 1.01
C GLN A 193 7.62 27.55 0.93
N GLU A 194 7.66 28.64 0.18
CA GLU A 194 6.50 29.52 -0.02
C GLU A 194 5.30 28.78 -0.63
N ILE A 195 5.58 27.84 -1.54
CA ILE A 195 4.55 26.98 -2.13
C ILE A 195 3.99 26.00 -1.09
N LEU A 196 4.85 25.36 -0.29
CA LEU A 196 4.41 24.44 0.76
C LEU A 196 3.57 25.14 1.82
N ASN A 197 3.91 26.37 2.20
CA ASN A 197 3.17 27.16 3.18
C ASN A 197 1.71 27.41 2.78
N ARG A 198 1.39 27.36 1.49
CA ARG A 198 0.03 27.53 0.96
C ARG A 198 -0.59 26.23 0.42
N SER A 199 0.13 25.12 0.50
CA SER A 199 -0.34 23.80 0.06
C SER A 199 -0.97 23.02 1.22
N ASP A 200 -1.70 21.96 0.90
CA ASP A 200 -2.25 21.06 1.91
C ASP A 200 -1.33 19.88 2.10
N VAL A 201 -0.65 19.85 3.25
CA VAL A 201 0.30 18.78 3.59
C VAL A 201 -0.14 18.11 4.88
N TYR A 202 -0.04 16.78 4.88
CA TYR A 202 -0.42 15.92 5.99
C TYR A 202 0.64 14.85 6.21
N VAL A 203 0.85 14.47 7.47
CA VAL A 203 1.57 13.25 7.85
C VAL A 203 0.61 12.40 8.66
N ASP A 204 0.39 11.14 8.24
CA ASP A 204 -0.59 10.22 8.85
C ASP A 204 -2.00 10.82 9.00
N GLY A 205 -2.38 11.64 8.01
CA GLY A 205 -3.67 12.33 7.99
C GLY A 205 -3.77 13.55 8.90
N GLN A 206 -2.75 13.87 9.69
CA GLN A 206 -2.68 15.09 10.50
C GLN A 206 -2.10 16.24 9.68
N ALA A 207 -2.70 17.42 9.75
CA ALA A 207 -2.18 18.60 9.08
C ALA A 207 -0.73 18.85 9.52
N PHE A 208 0.15 19.16 8.57
CA PHE A 208 1.59 19.25 8.83
C PHE A 208 2.21 20.36 8.00
N ALA A 209 3.01 21.23 8.63
CA ALA A 209 3.70 22.31 7.94
C ALA A 209 5.19 21.99 7.78
N VAL A 210 5.53 21.40 6.64
CA VAL A 210 6.92 21.05 6.29
C VAL A 210 7.79 22.30 6.28
N ALA A 211 8.88 22.28 7.03
CA ALA A 211 9.93 23.29 7.04
C ALA A 211 11.19 22.74 6.34
N LEU A 212 11.39 23.07 5.07
CA LEU A 212 12.51 22.61 4.27
C LEU A 212 13.86 23.00 4.90
N GLY A 213 14.72 22.00 5.10
CA GLY A 213 16.05 22.19 5.68
C GLY A 213 16.07 22.39 7.21
N GLN A 214 14.91 22.37 7.87
CA GLN A 214 14.81 22.51 9.33
C GLN A 214 14.58 21.16 10.02
N ARG A 215 14.87 21.10 11.33
CA ARG A 215 14.55 19.92 12.14
C ARG A 215 13.10 19.90 12.62
N THR A 216 12.52 21.05 12.90
CA THR A 216 11.15 21.17 13.42
C THR A 216 10.22 21.68 12.32
N PRO A 217 8.95 21.24 12.28
CA PRO A 217 7.95 21.81 11.38
C PRO A 217 7.65 23.28 11.73
N LEU A 218 6.97 23.99 10.83
CA LEU A 218 6.42 25.32 11.13
C LEU A 218 5.16 25.20 12.00
N ASP A 219 4.84 26.25 12.75
CA ASP A 219 3.59 26.30 13.50
C ASP A 219 2.38 26.44 12.58
N LEU A 220 1.38 25.58 12.76
CA LEU A 220 0.15 25.51 11.95
C LEU A 220 -0.85 26.64 12.23
N ALA A 221 -0.58 27.52 13.20
CA ALA A 221 -1.46 28.60 13.65
C ALA A 221 -1.86 29.62 12.56
N VAL A 222 -1.31 29.50 11.35
CA VAL A 222 -1.66 30.31 10.18
C VAL A 222 -2.82 29.70 9.36
N LYS A 223 -3.26 28.46 9.65
CA LYS A 223 -4.21 27.71 8.80
C LYS A 223 -5.65 27.64 9.34
N GLU A 224 -5.88 27.82 10.64
CA GLU A 224 -7.24 27.78 11.24
C GLU A 224 -8.19 28.82 10.62
N ASP A 225 -7.67 29.99 10.22
CA ASP A 225 -8.48 31.03 9.54
C ASP A 225 -9.07 30.58 8.19
N LYS A 226 -8.41 29.64 7.49
CA LYS A 226 -8.86 29.16 6.16
C LYS A 226 -9.93 28.08 6.26
N ASP A 227 -9.83 27.18 7.23
CA ASP A 227 -10.84 26.16 7.45
C ASP A 227 -12.16 26.80 7.92
N ASP A 228 -12.08 27.87 8.71
CA ASP A 228 -13.23 28.70 9.09
C ASP A 228 -13.83 29.47 7.91
N GLU A 229 -13.00 29.98 6.99
CA GLU A 229 -13.46 30.68 5.80
C GLU A 229 -14.14 29.72 4.80
N ILE A 230 -13.59 28.51 4.63
CA ILE A 230 -14.17 27.44 3.81
C ILE A 230 -15.48 26.94 4.44
N ALA A 231 -15.51 26.69 5.75
CA ALA A 231 -16.74 26.30 6.45
C ALA A 231 -17.84 27.37 6.35
N ARG A 232 -17.48 28.66 6.40
CA ARG A 232 -18.42 29.77 6.16
C ARG A 232 -18.89 29.86 4.72
N ALA A 233 -18.04 29.54 3.74
CA ALA A 233 -18.41 29.47 2.34
C ALA A 233 -19.34 28.28 2.05
N GLU A 234 -19.08 27.12 2.67
CA GLU A 234 -19.92 25.92 2.62
C GLU A 234 -21.30 26.16 3.23
N ALA A 235 -21.36 26.84 4.38
CA ALA A 235 -22.62 27.24 4.99
C ALA A 235 -23.45 28.14 4.06
N LYS A 236 -22.81 29.11 3.39
CA LYS A 236 -23.48 30.00 2.42
C LYS A 236 -23.93 29.25 1.15
N LEU A 237 -23.16 28.29 0.67
CA LEU A 237 -23.52 27.48 -0.50
C LEU A 237 -24.67 26.51 -0.19
N ALA A 238 -24.65 25.90 1.00
CA ALA A 238 -25.73 25.04 1.50
C ALA A 238 -27.03 25.82 1.74
N GLU A 239 -26.93 27.07 2.20
CA GLU A 239 -28.07 27.97 2.35
C GLU A 239 -28.64 28.41 1.00
N SER A 240 -27.77 28.68 0.02
CA SER A 240 -28.17 28.97 -1.36
C SER A 240 -28.85 27.76 -2.04
N ALA A 241 -28.35 26.55 -1.79
CA ALA A 241 -28.95 25.30 -2.29
C ALA A 241 -30.31 25.00 -1.65
N LYS A 242 -30.50 25.35 -0.36
CA LYS A 242 -31.81 25.27 0.31
C LYS A 242 -32.83 26.22 -0.31
N LEU A 243 -32.42 27.44 -0.69
CA LEU A 243 -33.30 28.40 -1.36
C LEU A 243 -33.76 27.90 -2.73
N VAL A 244 -32.85 27.31 -3.52
CA VAL A 244 -33.15 26.74 -4.84
C VAL A 244 -34.08 25.52 -4.73
N ARG A 245 -33.89 24.67 -3.70
CA ARG A 245 -34.75 23.51 -3.45
C ARG A 245 -36.15 23.90 -2.95
N ALA A 246 -36.27 24.98 -2.17
CA ALA A 246 -37.56 25.53 -1.76
C ALA A 246 -38.36 26.11 -2.95
N SER A 247 -37.68 26.63 -3.97
CA SER A 247 -38.32 27.10 -5.22
C SER A 247 -38.77 25.96 -6.15
N ALA A 248 -38.16 24.78 -6.05
CA ALA A 248 -38.48 23.62 -6.91
C ALA A 248 -39.61 22.71 -6.36
N SER A 249 -40.07 22.91 -5.13
CA SER A 249 -41.09 22.04 -4.48
C SER A 249 -42.55 22.45 -4.69
N ARG A 250 -42.85 23.42 -5.56
CA ARG A 250 -44.21 23.60 -6.08
C ARG A 250 -44.27 23.02 -7.48
N ILE A 251 -44.60 21.74 -7.62
CA ILE A 251 -45.37 21.16 -8.75
C ILE A 251 -45.44 19.61 -8.56
N VAL A 252 -46.70 19.15 -8.44
CA VAL A 252 -47.28 17.79 -8.50
C VAL A 252 -47.17 16.86 -7.26
N ASP A 253 -48.27 16.83 -6.50
CA ASP A 253 -48.77 15.66 -5.77
C ASP A 253 -49.29 14.58 -6.74
N VAL A 254 -48.85 13.33 -6.61
CA VAL A 254 -49.66 12.10 -6.78
C VAL A 254 -48.97 10.95 -6.02
N ALA A 255 -49.66 10.37 -5.03
CA ALA A 255 -49.33 9.10 -4.38
C ALA A 255 -49.82 7.90 -5.25
N PRO A 256 -49.38 6.62 -5.07
CA PRO A 256 -49.64 5.88 -3.82
C PRO A 256 -48.68 4.73 -3.42
N ALA A 257 -48.88 4.29 -2.16
CA ALA A 257 -48.92 2.93 -1.59
C ALA A 257 -47.65 2.04 -1.39
N SER A 258 -47.27 1.94 -0.10
CA SER A 258 -47.17 0.73 0.76
C SER A 258 -46.52 -0.58 0.28
N SER A 259 -45.47 -1.02 0.99
CA SER A 259 -45.36 -2.40 1.53
C SER A 259 -44.24 -2.55 2.57
N THR A 260 -44.47 -3.44 3.53
CA THR A 260 -43.82 -3.65 4.83
C THR A 260 -42.84 -4.84 4.87
N ALA A 261 -41.66 -4.63 5.49
CA ALA A 261 -40.86 -5.52 6.40
C ALA A 261 -40.37 -6.92 5.93
N PRO A 262 -39.45 -7.62 6.66
CA PRO A 262 -38.43 -7.22 7.66
C PRO A 262 -37.00 -7.78 7.41
N ALA A 263 -36.09 -7.37 8.31
CA ALA A 263 -34.72 -7.84 8.50
C ALA A 263 -34.59 -9.34 8.87
N ARG A 264 -33.41 -9.91 8.59
CA ARG A 264 -32.95 -11.18 9.16
C ARG A 264 -31.54 -11.02 9.73
N ASP A 265 -31.45 -11.35 11.02
CA ASP A 265 -30.24 -11.62 11.78
C ASP A 265 -29.47 -12.82 11.19
N VAL A 266 -28.15 -12.81 11.30
CA VAL A 266 -27.30 -14.00 11.12
C VAL A 266 -26.43 -14.15 12.35
N GLU A 267 -26.77 -15.15 13.15
CA GLU A 267 -25.98 -15.74 14.21
C GLU A 267 -24.73 -16.46 13.68
N THR A 268 -23.70 -16.39 14.51
CA THR A 268 -22.44 -17.13 14.50
C THR A 268 -22.60 -18.65 14.51
N SER A 269 -21.78 -19.37 13.74
CA SER A 269 -21.46 -20.77 14.01
C SER A 269 -20.01 -21.07 13.65
N GLY A 270 -19.24 -21.52 14.63
CA GLY A 270 -17.86 -21.94 14.48
C GLY A 270 -17.75 -23.39 14.02
N ALA A 271 -16.88 -23.63 13.04
CA ALA A 271 -16.39 -24.95 12.68
C ALA A 271 -14.91 -24.83 12.27
N HIS A 272 -14.06 -25.67 12.89
CA HIS A 272 -12.65 -25.80 12.56
C HIS A 272 -12.48 -26.19 11.08
N THR A 273 -11.80 -25.33 10.33
CA THR A 273 -11.50 -25.55 8.91
C THR A 273 -10.05 -26.04 8.78
N PRO A 274 -9.76 -27.12 8.03
CA PRO A 274 -8.38 -27.51 7.73
C PRO A 274 -7.70 -26.40 6.91
N ALA A 275 -6.41 -26.15 7.17
CA ALA A 275 -5.65 -25.14 6.46
C ALA A 275 -5.57 -25.48 4.95
N GLN A 276 -6.37 -24.80 4.12
CA GLN A 276 -6.29 -24.92 2.67
C GLN A 276 -5.26 -23.91 2.15
N GLY A 277 -4.19 -24.41 1.53
CA GLY A 277 -3.19 -23.57 0.89
C GLY A 277 -3.73 -22.92 -0.39
N LEU A 278 -3.55 -21.61 -0.55
CA LEU A 278 -3.90 -20.85 -1.74
C LEU A 278 -2.62 -20.33 -2.43
N LEU A 279 -2.48 -20.50 -3.74
CA LEU A 279 -1.41 -19.83 -4.49
C LEU A 279 -1.79 -18.38 -4.77
N GLU A 280 -0.91 -17.45 -4.40
CA GLU A 280 -1.06 -16.02 -4.60
C GLU A 280 0.13 -15.44 -5.36
N HIS A 281 -0.08 -14.44 -6.23
CA HIS A 281 0.98 -13.76 -6.96
C HIS A 281 1.26 -12.39 -6.33
N SER A 282 2.49 -12.17 -5.84
CA SER A 282 2.98 -10.92 -5.26
C SER A 282 4.16 -10.39 -6.09
N GLY A 283 3.85 -9.58 -7.11
CA GLY A 283 4.84 -9.14 -8.11
C GLY A 283 5.34 -10.33 -8.94
N ASP A 284 6.66 -10.51 -9.05
CA ASP A 284 7.29 -11.68 -9.70
C ASP A 284 7.33 -12.93 -8.80
N ARG A 285 6.88 -12.83 -7.54
CA ARG A 285 6.94 -13.95 -6.59
C ARG A 285 5.61 -14.62 -6.42
N VAL A 286 5.60 -15.95 -6.43
CA VAL A 286 4.41 -16.74 -6.15
C VAL A 286 4.48 -17.18 -4.69
N LEU A 287 3.46 -16.89 -3.89
CA LEU A 287 3.36 -17.23 -2.48
C LEU A 287 2.34 -18.36 -2.30
N MET A 288 2.63 -19.28 -1.39
CA MET A 288 1.63 -20.25 -0.92
C MET A 288 1.11 -19.78 0.45
N HIS A 289 -0.13 -19.31 0.46
CA HIS A 289 -0.79 -18.73 1.62
C HIS A 289 -1.55 -19.78 2.43
N PHE A 290 -1.42 -19.73 3.76
CA PHE A 290 -2.15 -20.53 4.73
C PHE A 290 -2.79 -19.62 5.79
N SER A 291 -4.07 -19.83 6.05
CA SER A 291 -4.78 -19.21 7.17
C SER A 291 -4.93 -20.22 8.31
N LEU A 292 -4.50 -19.84 9.51
CA LEU A 292 -4.47 -20.69 10.69
C LEU A 292 -5.09 -19.96 11.88
N GLN A 293 -5.84 -20.68 12.71
CA GLN A 293 -6.35 -20.17 13.97
C GLN A 293 -5.51 -20.71 15.12
N ASN A 294 -4.86 -19.82 15.86
CA ASN A 294 -4.06 -20.22 17.02
C ASN A 294 -4.98 -20.76 18.12
N SER A 295 -4.67 -21.96 18.62
CA SER A 295 -5.39 -22.57 19.73
C SER A 295 -5.01 -21.98 21.09
N LEU A 296 -3.95 -21.18 21.16
CA LEU A 296 -3.51 -20.49 22.36
C LEU A 296 -4.28 -19.17 22.52
N THR A 297 -4.69 -18.90 23.76
CA THR A 297 -5.23 -17.59 24.17
C THR A 297 -4.15 -16.81 24.89
N PHE A 298 -3.87 -15.60 24.42
CA PHE A 298 -2.89 -14.71 25.03
C PHE A 298 -3.56 -13.65 25.91
N ASN A 299 -2.87 -13.20 26.96
CA ASN A 299 -3.35 -12.12 27.82
C ASN A 299 -2.82 -10.77 27.32
N GLY A 300 -3.71 -9.86 26.94
CA GLY A 300 -3.39 -8.54 26.40
C GLY A 300 -2.87 -7.51 27.42
N GLU A 301 -3.18 -7.66 28.71
CA GLU A 301 -2.72 -6.72 29.77
C GLU A 301 -1.24 -6.92 30.12
N ASN A 302 -0.79 -8.19 30.13
CA ASN A 302 0.53 -8.56 30.63
C ASN A 302 1.47 -9.14 29.54
N SER A 303 1.13 -9.00 28.25
CA SER A 303 2.01 -9.40 27.16
C SER A 303 2.11 -8.33 26.09
N SER A 304 3.32 -8.17 25.55
CA SER A 304 3.53 -7.33 24.38
C SER A 304 3.12 -8.06 23.09
N ILE A 305 2.88 -7.31 22.01
CA ILE A 305 2.66 -7.87 20.67
C ILE A 305 3.83 -8.77 20.24
N TYR A 306 5.07 -8.43 20.60
CA TYR A 306 6.25 -9.23 20.31
C TYR A 306 6.22 -10.55 21.04
N LYS A 307 5.82 -10.54 22.31
CA LYS A 307 5.72 -11.75 23.12
C LYS A 307 4.72 -12.72 22.56
N ARG A 308 3.54 -12.22 22.19
CA ARG A 308 2.50 -13.04 21.57
C ARG A 308 2.88 -13.53 20.17
N ALA A 309 3.55 -12.70 19.35
CA ALA A 309 4.02 -13.12 18.04
C ALA A 309 5.07 -14.22 18.13
N ALA A 310 6.05 -14.11 19.04
CA ALA A 310 7.06 -15.15 19.26
C ALA A 310 6.45 -16.44 19.81
N GLN A 311 5.54 -16.34 20.78
CA GLN A 311 4.83 -17.52 21.29
C GLN A 311 3.93 -18.15 20.22
N SER A 312 3.29 -17.34 19.37
CA SER A 312 2.50 -17.82 18.22
C SER A 312 3.37 -18.59 17.22
N PHE A 313 4.61 -18.14 16.99
CA PHE A 313 5.56 -18.88 16.19
C PHE A 313 6.02 -20.19 16.86
N ASP A 314 6.66 -20.09 18.02
CA ASP A 314 7.37 -21.22 18.63
C ASP A 314 6.43 -22.29 19.19
N LEU A 315 5.32 -21.89 19.81
CA LEU A 315 4.43 -22.82 20.49
C LEU A 315 3.32 -23.34 19.57
N PHE A 316 2.99 -22.63 18.49
CA PHE A 316 1.89 -23.01 17.60
C PHE A 316 2.38 -23.31 16.17
N LEU A 317 2.96 -22.35 15.45
CA LEU A 317 3.27 -22.54 14.02
C LEU A 317 4.42 -23.54 13.79
N ALA A 318 5.56 -23.34 14.44
CA ALA A 318 6.79 -24.11 14.20
C ALA A 318 6.59 -25.64 14.38
N PRO A 319 5.89 -26.13 15.42
CA PRO A 319 5.59 -27.56 15.56
C PRO A 319 4.77 -28.16 14.41
N GLN A 320 3.94 -27.35 13.74
CA GLN A 320 3.02 -27.80 12.70
C GLN A 320 3.63 -27.75 11.29
N LEU A 321 4.67 -26.94 11.06
CA LEU A 321 5.30 -26.75 9.75
C LEU A 321 5.68 -28.09 9.09
N ARG A 322 6.21 -29.05 9.84
CA ARG A 322 6.60 -30.37 9.29
C ARG A 322 5.40 -31.16 8.78
N SER A 323 4.24 -31.05 9.42
CA SER A 323 3.02 -31.72 8.97
C SER A 323 2.45 -31.03 7.74
N LEU A 324 2.34 -29.70 7.80
CA LEU A 324 1.82 -28.88 6.70
C LEU A 324 2.60 -29.10 5.40
N MET A 325 3.94 -29.21 5.48
CA MET A 325 4.76 -29.42 4.30
C MET A 325 4.66 -30.81 3.68
N LYS A 326 4.20 -31.83 4.43
CA LYS A 326 4.00 -33.19 3.88
C LYS A 326 2.77 -33.27 2.97
N GLU A 327 1.81 -32.38 3.16
CA GLU A 327 0.56 -32.36 2.41
C GLU A 327 0.68 -31.58 1.10
N LEU A 328 1.80 -30.90 0.89
CA LEU A 328 2.05 -30.10 -0.30
C LEU A 328 2.66 -30.92 -1.45
N PRO A 329 2.33 -30.59 -2.72
CA PRO A 329 2.97 -31.19 -3.88
C PRO A 329 4.48 -30.92 -3.90
N GLY A 330 5.26 -31.92 -4.31
CA GLY A 330 6.72 -31.94 -4.18
C GLY A 330 7.50 -30.96 -5.06
N ASP A 331 6.85 -30.38 -6.09
CA ASP A 331 7.47 -29.40 -6.98
C ASP A 331 6.81 -28.02 -6.78
N PRO A 332 7.44 -27.09 -6.02
CA PRO A 332 6.83 -25.80 -5.75
C PRO A 332 7.00 -24.85 -6.93
N THR A 333 5.90 -24.40 -7.50
CA THR A 333 5.87 -23.24 -8.42
C THR A 333 5.83 -21.91 -7.68
N TYR A 334 6.24 -21.90 -6.40
CA TYR A 334 6.17 -20.76 -5.48
C TYR A 334 7.54 -20.47 -4.87
N ASP A 335 7.73 -19.26 -4.32
CA ASP A 335 8.99 -18.72 -3.81
C ASP A 335 9.03 -18.64 -2.28
N ALA A 336 7.87 -18.50 -1.65
CA ALA A 336 7.74 -18.42 -0.20
C ALA A 336 6.38 -18.95 0.29
N PHE A 337 6.34 -19.29 1.57
CA PHE A 337 5.12 -19.58 2.30
C PHE A 337 4.68 -18.36 3.08
N GLU A 338 3.39 -18.06 3.08
CA GLU A 338 2.78 -17.10 4.00
C GLU A 338 1.86 -17.85 4.95
N PHE A 339 2.11 -17.71 6.26
CA PHE A 339 1.23 -18.25 7.30
C PHE A 339 0.59 -17.10 8.06
N SER A 340 -0.69 -16.84 7.81
CA SER A 340 -1.50 -15.90 8.56
C SER A 340 -2.13 -16.59 9.75
N VAL A 341 -1.61 -16.31 10.95
CA VAL A 341 -2.05 -16.90 12.21
C VAL A 341 -2.91 -15.92 12.99
N VAL A 342 -4.18 -16.26 13.23
CA VAL A 342 -5.09 -15.47 14.06
C VAL A 342 -4.94 -15.89 15.52
N ASN A 343 -4.42 -14.99 16.35
CA ASN A 343 -4.29 -15.14 17.80
C ASN A 343 -5.53 -14.58 18.51
N GLN A 344 -5.99 -15.27 19.55
CA GLN A 344 -7.00 -14.75 20.48
C GLN A 344 -6.32 -13.96 21.61
N VAL A 345 -6.80 -12.75 21.89
CA VAL A 345 -6.23 -11.87 22.92
C VAL A 345 -7.30 -11.55 23.96
N ALA A 346 -7.23 -12.22 25.11
CA ALA A 346 -8.08 -11.94 26.26
C ALA A 346 -7.61 -10.66 26.97
N ASN A 347 -8.54 -9.85 27.47
CA ASN A 347 -8.26 -8.61 28.22
C ASN A 347 -7.42 -7.56 27.44
N GLY A 348 -7.33 -7.67 26.11
CA GLY A 348 -6.68 -6.68 25.25
C GLY A 348 -7.66 -5.63 24.72
N LEU A 349 -7.12 -4.50 24.24
CA LEU A 349 -7.89 -3.47 23.50
C LEU A 349 -8.58 -4.01 22.24
N THR A 350 -8.02 -5.08 21.67
CA THR A 350 -8.61 -5.82 20.54
C THR A 350 -8.72 -7.30 20.92
N PRO A 351 -9.83 -7.99 20.57
CA PRO A 351 -10.07 -9.37 20.98
C PRO A 351 -9.21 -10.40 20.22
N SER A 352 -8.53 -9.96 19.16
CA SER A 352 -7.74 -10.81 18.28
C SER A 352 -6.68 -10.01 17.54
N GLU A 353 -5.57 -10.65 17.21
CA GLU A 353 -4.52 -10.12 16.37
C GLU A 353 -4.15 -11.15 15.29
N THR A 354 -3.74 -10.68 14.10
CA THR A 354 -3.23 -11.56 13.03
C THR A 354 -1.71 -11.44 12.98
N VAL A 355 -1.01 -12.55 12.88
CA VAL A 355 0.45 -12.59 12.72
C VAL A 355 0.79 -13.33 11.43
N ASP A 356 1.39 -12.62 10.47
CA ASP A 356 1.77 -13.17 9.18
C ASP A 356 3.26 -13.53 9.21
N PHE A 357 3.58 -14.79 8.93
CA PHE A 357 4.96 -15.28 8.77
C PHE A 357 5.21 -15.59 7.30
N ILE A 358 5.96 -14.73 6.62
CA ILE A 358 6.33 -14.91 5.22
C ILE A 358 7.74 -15.48 5.15
N CYS A 359 7.83 -16.79 4.91
CA CYS A 359 9.04 -17.59 5.03
C CYS A 359 9.51 -18.08 3.64
N PRO A 360 10.72 -17.73 3.17
CA PRO A 360 11.28 -18.26 1.93
C PRO A 360 11.35 -19.79 1.94
N ILE A 361 11.05 -20.45 0.82
CA ILE A 361 11.01 -21.93 0.76
C ILE A 361 12.34 -22.56 1.13
N SER A 362 13.45 -22.00 0.63
CA SER A 362 14.79 -22.51 0.91
C SER A 362 15.08 -22.52 2.41
N THR A 363 14.67 -21.47 3.10
CA THR A 363 14.87 -21.29 4.54
C THR A 363 13.91 -22.19 5.33
N THR A 364 12.65 -22.28 4.96
CA THR A 364 11.68 -23.20 5.59
C THR A 364 12.12 -24.66 5.46
N ARG A 365 12.64 -25.06 4.30
CA ARG A 365 13.22 -26.40 4.11
C ARG A 365 14.46 -26.62 4.97
N ALA A 366 15.37 -25.65 5.03
CA ALA A 366 16.54 -25.74 5.90
C ALA A 366 16.15 -25.89 7.38
N PHE A 367 15.10 -25.19 7.82
CA PHE A 367 14.55 -25.32 9.18
C PHE A 367 13.99 -26.73 9.42
N LEU A 368 13.20 -27.26 8.49
CA LEU A 368 12.62 -28.60 8.59
C LEU A 368 13.65 -29.73 8.51
N ASP A 369 14.78 -29.48 7.83
CA ASP A 369 15.94 -30.35 7.81
C ASP A 369 16.81 -30.21 9.08
N ASN A 370 16.41 -29.36 10.04
CA ASN A 370 17.15 -29.01 11.26
C ASN A 370 18.55 -28.43 10.98
N LYS A 371 18.73 -27.74 9.84
CA LYS A 371 19.99 -27.06 9.47
C LYS A 371 20.10 -25.65 10.04
N ILE A 372 18.96 -25.05 10.38
CA ILE A 372 18.86 -23.74 11.01
C ILE A 372 17.89 -23.80 12.18
N THR A 373 18.06 -22.89 13.13
CA THR A 373 17.21 -22.69 14.30
C THR A 373 15.92 -21.93 13.98
N SER A 374 14.97 -21.92 14.91
CA SER A 374 13.76 -21.08 14.85
C SER A 374 14.11 -19.60 14.65
N GLN A 375 15.14 -19.11 15.37
CA GLN A 375 15.57 -17.71 15.29
C GLN A 375 16.15 -17.37 13.92
N GLU A 376 16.95 -18.27 13.33
CA GLU A 376 17.51 -18.06 12.00
C GLU A 376 16.45 -18.09 10.90
N LEU A 377 15.41 -18.94 11.04
CA LEU A 377 14.26 -18.92 10.14
C LEU A 377 13.54 -17.57 10.22
N ILE A 378 13.25 -17.08 11.42
CA ILE A 378 12.57 -15.80 11.65
C ILE A 378 13.39 -14.61 11.12
N ASN A 379 14.70 -14.58 11.35
CA ASN A 379 15.59 -13.53 10.85
C ASN A 379 15.63 -13.45 9.32
N GLN A 380 15.39 -14.57 8.65
CA GLN A 380 15.36 -14.67 7.18
C GLN A 380 13.93 -14.57 6.61
N SER A 381 12.93 -14.38 7.48
CA SER A 381 11.52 -14.27 7.13
C SER A 381 11.03 -12.83 7.34
N THR A 382 9.83 -12.55 6.86
CA THR A 382 9.11 -11.32 7.23
C THR A 382 8.00 -11.69 8.21
N VAL A 383 7.98 -11.01 9.35
CA VAL A 383 6.93 -11.17 10.36
C VAL A 383 6.10 -9.89 10.40
N LEU A 384 4.80 -10.00 10.21
CA LEU A 384 3.86 -8.89 10.32
C LEU A 384 2.88 -9.14 11.46
N VAL A 385 2.61 -8.16 12.32
CA VAL A 385 1.51 -8.20 13.30
C VAL A 385 0.46 -7.18 12.90
N ASN A 386 -0.75 -7.65 12.63
CA ASN A 386 -1.83 -6.88 12.01
C ASN A 386 -1.30 -6.12 10.79
N GLY A 387 -0.47 -6.79 9.98
CA GLY A 387 0.18 -6.25 8.79
C GLY A 387 1.27 -5.19 9.01
N MET A 388 1.75 -5.00 10.25
CA MET A 388 2.91 -4.16 10.58
C MET A 388 4.14 -5.02 10.75
N ARG A 389 5.23 -4.73 10.03
CA ARG A 389 6.47 -5.53 10.12
C ARG A 389 7.12 -5.33 11.49
N ILE A 390 7.53 -6.43 12.11
CA ILE A 390 8.25 -6.41 13.38
C ILE A 390 9.54 -7.22 13.28
N GLY A 391 10.57 -6.79 14.03
CA GLY A 391 11.69 -7.65 14.37
C GLY A 391 11.28 -8.57 15.53
N LEU A 392 11.66 -9.84 15.47
CA LEU A 392 11.27 -10.83 16.46
C LEU A 392 12.50 -11.59 16.97
N GLU A 393 12.83 -11.39 18.24
CA GLU A 393 13.85 -12.16 18.95
C GLU A 393 13.18 -13.15 19.91
N LEU A 394 13.12 -14.41 19.51
CA LEU A 394 12.40 -15.48 20.21
C LEU A 394 12.93 -15.71 21.63
N ALA A 395 14.25 -15.57 21.84
CA ALA A 395 14.90 -15.81 23.12
C ALA A 395 14.69 -14.71 24.17
N LYS A 396 14.25 -13.51 23.76
CA LYS A 396 14.09 -12.35 24.68
C LYS A 396 12.66 -12.18 25.21
N VAL A 397 11.80 -13.16 24.95
CA VAL A 397 10.34 -13.06 25.13
C VAL A 397 9.86 -13.57 26.50
N GLU A 398 10.76 -13.84 27.45
CA GLU A 398 10.42 -14.36 28.79
C GLU A 398 9.39 -13.53 29.58
#